data_AF-A0A3C0UZA8-F1
#
_entry.id   AF-A0A3C0UZA8-F1
#
_cell.length_a   1.000
_cell.length_b   1.000
_cell.length_c   1.000
_cell.angle_alpha   90.00
_cell.angle_beta   90.00
_cell.angle_gamma   90.00
#
_symmetry.space_group_name_H-M   'P 1'
#
loop_
_entity.id
_entity.type
_entity.pdbx_description
1 polymer ?
#
loop_
_entity_poly.entity_id
_entity_poly.type
_entity_poly.pdbx_seq_one_letter_code
_entity_poly.pdbx_strand_id
1 'polypeptide(L)'
;MTRFPQQLFVWVALVGVSLLSACSTSSVDPATDTTTTKVAFEHATAKPIFDTYCASCHASGKSNYRDWLYDPADYTTTIKGKISTIYNEVYVKKSMPEGTSMTAAQLAAFKAWYDAGYPAK
;
A
#
# COMPACT_ATOMS: atom_id res chain seq x y z
N MET A 1 -9.05 -47.04 27.13
CA MET A 1 -8.23 -46.80 28.35
C MET A 1 -7.38 -48.03 28.60
N THR A 2 -6.10 -48.00 28.19
CA THR A 2 -5.01 -48.83 28.75
C THR A 2 -3.69 -48.33 28.17
N ARG A 3 -2.67 -48.26 29.04
CA ARG A 3 -1.42 -47.50 28.94
C ARG A 3 -0.36 -48.21 28.10
N PHE A 4 0.44 -47.46 27.35
CA PHE A 4 1.71 -47.92 26.78
C PHE A 4 2.88 -47.40 27.65
N PRO A 5 3.88 -48.25 27.99
CA PRO A 5 4.93 -47.89 28.93
C PRO A 5 6.16 -47.23 28.27
N GLN A 6 6.55 -46.10 28.87
CA GLN A 6 7.89 -45.71 29.29
C GLN A 6 9.09 -46.42 28.63
N GLN A 7 9.79 -45.70 27.75
CA GLN A 7 11.18 -45.97 27.37
C GLN A 7 12.00 -44.73 27.75
N LEU A 8 12.67 -44.80 28.90
CA LEU A 8 14.10 -45.09 29.05
C LEU A 8 14.98 -43.89 28.70
N PHE A 9 15.26 -43.14 29.78
CA PHE A 9 16.40 -42.26 29.95
C PHE A 9 17.69 -42.93 29.47
N VAL A 10 18.40 -42.29 28.54
CA VAL A 10 19.85 -42.46 28.41
C VAL A 10 20.46 -41.07 28.34
N TRP A 11 20.97 -40.64 29.49
CA TRP A 11 21.93 -39.54 29.61
C TRP A 11 23.32 -40.11 29.35
N VAL A 12 24.06 -39.54 28.40
CA VAL A 12 25.52 -39.58 28.41
C VAL A 12 26.03 -38.19 28.09
N ALA A 13 26.68 -37.59 29.08
CA ALA A 13 27.43 -36.36 29.02
C ALA A 13 28.86 -36.61 28.49
N LEU A 14 29.46 -35.60 27.84
CA LEU A 14 30.90 -35.21 27.87
C LEU A 14 31.17 -34.27 26.68
N VAL A 15 31.14 -32.95 26.90
CA VAL A 15 32.30 -32.06 27.11
C VAL A 15 33.31 -32.08 25.95
N GLY A 16 33.28 -31.00 25.17
CA GLY A 16 34.35 -30.58 24.27
C GLY A 16 34.47 -29.06 24.28
N VAL A 17 35.35 -28.54 25.15
CA VAL A 17 35.80 -27.13 25.17
C VAL A 17 36.84 -26.95 24.08
N SER A 18 36.70 -25.92 23.22
CA SER A 18 37.74 -25.26 22.39
C SER A 18 37.01 -24.48 21.26
N LEU A 19 37.27 -23.22 20.89
CA LEU A 19 38.31 -22.23 21.16
C LEU A 19 37.66 -20.85 20.98
N LEU A 20 38.14 -19.84 21.74
CA LEU A 20 37.87 -18.44 21.42
C LEU A 20 38.53 -18.10 20.09
N SER A 21 37.75 -17.60 19.13
CA SER A 21 38.27 -16.83 18.01
C SER A 21 37.60 -15.46 18.04
N ALA A 22 38.28 -14.51 18.68
CA ALA A 22 37.97 -13.10 18.57
C ALA A 22 38.38 -12.64 17.16
N CYS A 23 37.41 -12.33 16.32
CA CYS A 23 37.62 -11.53 15.12
C CYS A 23 36.58 -10.41 15.13
N SER A 24 36.99 -9.24 15.64
CA SER A 24 36.24 -8.01 15.51
C SER A 24 36.36 -7.51 14.07
N THR A 25 35.28 -7.66 13.30
CA THR A 25 35.04 -6.83 12.12
C THR A 25 33.71 -6.14 12.33
N SER A 26 33.77 -4.87 12.71
CA SER A 26 32.66 -3.93 12.61
C SER A 26 32.09 -4.01 11.20
N SER A 27 30.91 -4.60 11.06
CA SER A 27 30.14 -4.57 9.82
C SER A 27 28.84 -3.87 10.17
N VAL A 28 28.83 -2.58 9.86
CA VAL A 28 27.65 -1.75 9.56
C VAL A 28 26.35 -2.53 9.53
N ASP A 29 25.41 -2.13 10.41
CA ASP A 29 24.00 -2.49 10.27
C ASP A 29 23.58 -2.29 8.81
N PRO A 30 23.06 -3.32 8.11
CA PRO A 30 22.33 -3.05 6.89
C PRO A 30 21.07 -2.30 7.32
N ALA A 31 21.10 -0.98 7.11
CA ALA A 31 19.89 -0.17 7.06
C ALA A 31 18.90 -0.93 6.19
N THR A 32 17.84 -1.42 6.82
CA THR A 32 16.73 -2.08 6.15
C THR A 32 16.03 -1.00 5.34
N ASP A 33 16.53 -0.78 4.13
CA ASP A 33 15.90 0.03 3.11
C ASP A 33 14.59 -0.66 2.77
N THR A 34 13.53 -0.26 3.46
CA THR A 34 12.16 -0.67 3.14
C THR A 34 11.80 0.04 1.84
N THR A 35 12.32 -0.48 0.72
CA THR A 35 11.87 -0.13 -0.62
C THR A 35 10.43 -0.60 -0.71
N THR A 36 9.50 0.26 -0.28
CA THR A 36 8.07 0.01 -0.44
C THR A 36 7.81 0.03 -1.93
N THR A 37 7.64 -1.16 -2.52
CA THR A 37 7.28 -1.28 -3.92
C THR A 37 5.96 -0.57 -4.14
N LYS A 38 6.00 0.57 -4.84
CA LYS A 38 4.80 1.32 -5.18
C LYS A 38 3.92 0.46 -6.09
N VAL A 39 2.62 0.47 -5.84
CA VAL A 39 1.63 -0.20 -6.68
C VAL A 39 1.14 0.81 -7.71
N ALA A 40 1.17 0.44 -8.99
CA ALA A 40 0.61 1.29 -10.05
C ALA A 40 -0.91 1.19 -10.12
N PHE A 41 -1.58 2.32 -10.33
CA PHE A 41 -3.01 2.42 -10.58
C PHE A 41 -3.33 2.17 -12.05
N GLU A 42 -3.93 1.04 -12.35
CA GLU A 42 -4.26 0.57 -13.70
C GLU A 42 -5.71 0.10 -13.85
N HIS A 43 -6.58 0.36 -12.87
CA HIS A 43 -7.97 -0.08 -12.90
C HIS A 43 -8.70 0.48 -14.14
N ALA A 44 -9.19 -0.43 -15.00
CA ALA A 44 -9.65 -0.11 -16.35
C ALA A 44 -10.77 0.95 -16.40
N THR A 45 -11.65 0.97 -15.40
CA THR A 45 -12.77 1.93 -15.34
C THR A 45 -12.44 3.18 -14.55
N ALA A 46 -11.61 3.07 -13.52
CA ALA A 46 -11.41 4.16 -12.57
C ALA A 46 -10.24 5.04 -12.99
N LYS A 47 -9.17 4.45 -13.53
CA LYS A 47 -8.02 5.22 -14.02
C LYS A 47 -8.40 6.29 -15.05
N PRO A 48 -9.25 6.02 -16.07
CA PRO A 48 -9.69 7.07 -17.00
C PRO A 48 -10.43 8.23 -16.32
N ILE A 49 -11.20 7.95 -15.26
CA ILE A 49 -11.88 8.99 -14.48
C ILE A 49 -10.85 9.89 -13.78
N PHE A 50 -9.87 9.30 -13.10
CA PHE A 50 -8.83 10.06 -12.41
C PHE A 50 -7.94 10.83 -13.38
N ASP A 51 -7.55 10.22 -14.51
CA ASP A 51 -6.76 10.88 -15.54
C ASP A 51 -7.50 12.06 -16.17
N THR A 52 -8.82 11.92 -16.40
CA THR A 52 -9.63 12.97 -17.05
C THR A 52 -9.97 14.12 -16.10
N TYR A 53 -10.37 13.80 -14.86
CA TYR A 53 -11.00 14.78 -13.96
C TYR A 53 -10.10 15.22 -12.81
N CYS A 54 -9.08 14.44 -12.44
CA CYS A 54 -8.22 14.75 -11.30
C CYS A 54 -6.85 15.26 -11.74
N ALA A 55 -6.26 14.67 -12.78
CA ALA A 55 -4.88 14.94 -13.18
C ALA A 55 -4.64 16.38 -13.64
N SER A 56 -5.65 17.09 -14.15
CA SER A 56 -5.53 18.49 -14.59
C SER A 56 -5.07 19.44 -13.48
N CYS A 57 -5.50 19.19 -12.24
CA CYS A 57 -5.20 20.03 -11.07
C CYS A 57 -4.31 19.33 -10.04
N HIS A 58 -4.39 17.99 -9.94
CA HIS A 58 -3.75 17.22 -8.87
C HIS A 58 -2.50 16.45 -9.32
N ALA A 59 -2.15 16.40 -10.61
CA ALA A 59 -0.88 15.80 -11.02
C ALA A 59 0.32 16.67 -10.63
N SER A 60 1.52 16.07 -10.57
CA SER A 60 2.76 16.79 -10.25
C SER A 60 2.94 18.04 -11.12
N GLY A 61 3.21 19.18 -10.50
CA GLY A 61 3.39 20.47 -11.18
C GLY A 61 2.11 21.17 -11.64
N LYS A 62 0.92 20.69 -11.25
CA LYS A 62 -0.37 21.35 -11.52
C LYS A 62 -0.77 22.31 -10.40
N SER A 63 -1.86 23.06 -10.57
CA SER A 63 -2.22 24.16 -9.65
C SER A 63 -2.45 23.69 -8.19
N ASN A 64 -3.04 22.51 -7.99
CA ASN A 64 -3.56 22.06 -6.70
C ASN A 64 -2.91 20.73 -6.22
N TYR A 65 -1.77 20.34 -6.80
CA TYR A 65 -1.06 19.10 -6.44
C TYR A 65 -0.60 19.04 -4.98
N ARG A 66 -0.53 20.19 -4.29
CA ARG A 66 -0.14 20.30 -2.88
C ARG A 66 -1.27 19.93 -1.91
N ASP A 67 -2.52 20.14 -2.30
CA ASP A 67 -3.68 19.73 -1.49
C ASP A 67 -3.87 18.22 -1.57
N TRP A 68 -3.68 17.68 -2.77
CA TRP A 68 -3.63 16.27 -3.04
C TRP A 68 -2.81 16.02 -4.31
N LEU A 69 -1.82 15.14 -4.23
CA LEU A 69 -1.07 14.66 -5.38
C LEU A 69 -1.78 13.41 -5.94
N TYR A 70 -2.18 13.45 -7.20
CA TYR A 70 -2.52 12.27 -7.98
C TYR A 70 -1.25 11.73 -8.66
N ASP A 71 -0.78 10.57 -8.20
CA ASP A 71 0.33 9.84 -8.84
C ASP A 71 -0.11 8.39 -9.13
N PRO A 72 -0.41 8.05 -10.39
CA PRO A 72 -0.79 6.69 -10.74
C PRO A 72 0.36 5.68 -10.56
N ALA A 73 1.61 6.11 -10.39
CA ALA A 73 2.70 5.19 -10.07
C ALA A 73 2.71 4.80 -8.58
N ASP A 74 2.04 5.55 -7.70
CA ASP A 74 1.93 5.30 -6.26
C ASP A 74 0.47 5.32 -5.78
N TYR A 75 -0.29 4.33 -6.24
CA TYR A 75 -1.68 4.14 -5.86
C TYR A 75 -1.86 4.08 -4.33
N THR A 76 -1.00 3.34 -3.62
CA THR A 76 -1.16 3.07 -2.20
C THR A 76 -1.12 4.35 -1.38
N THR A 77 -0.14 5.23 -1.63
CA THR A 77 0.04 6.45 -0.86
C THR A 77 -0.89 7.56 -1.34
N THR A 78 -1.01 7.71 -2.66
CA THR A 78 -1.60 8.92 -3.23
C THR A 78 -3.10 8.80 -3.47
N ILE A 79 -3.60 7.62 -3.83
CA ILE A 79 -5.03 7.43 -4.13
C ILE A 79 -5.69 6.73 -2.94
N LYS A 80 -5.25 5.52 -2.60
CA LYS A 80 -5.79 4.73 -1.49
C LYS A 80 -5.60 5.44 -0.14
N GLY A 81 -4.42 6.00 0.10
CA GLY A 81 -4.12 6.76 1.32
C GLY A 81 -4.97 8.02 1.51
N LYS A 82 -5.63 8.51 0.45
CA LYS A 82 -6.48 9.71 0.46
C LYS A 82 -7.93 9.41 0.10
N ILE A 83 -8.32 8.14 0.01
CA ILE A 83 -9.59 7.73 -0.59
C ILE A 83 -10.82 8.30 0.11
N SER A 84 -10.77 8.49 1.43
CA SER A 84 -11.85 9.11 2.20
C SER A 84 -12.10 10.56 1.76
N THR A 85 -11.03 11.35 1.63
CA THR A 85 -11.10 12.73 1.15
C THR A 85 -11.60 12.79 -0.30
N ILE A 86 -11.02 11.95 -1.18
CA ILE A 86 -11.40 11.90 -2.60
C ILE A 86 -12.89 11.57 -2.73
N TYR A 87 -13.38 10.54 -2.04
CA TYR A 87 -14.78 10.15 -2.07
C TYR A 87 -15.70 11.25 -1.54
N ASN A 88 -15.31 11.92 -0.46
CA ASN A 88 -16.08 13.01 0.12
C ASN A 88 -16.23 14.18 -0.86
N GLU A 89 -15.16 14.62 -1.51
CA GLU A 89 -15.22 15.75 -2.46
C GLU A 89 -15.92 15.37 -3.77
N VAL A 90 -15.71 14.15 -4.29
CA VAL A 90 -16.28 13.72 -5.58
C VAL A 90 -17.74 13.27 -5.47
N TYR A 91 -18.09 12.47 -4.46
CA TYR A 91 -19.40 11.81 -4.39
C TYR A 91 -20.35 12.44 -3.37
N VAL A 92 -19.85 12.79 -2.17
CA VAL A 92 -20.69 13.34 -1.09
C VAL A 92 -21.00 14.81 -1.34
N LYS A 93 -19.96 15.64 -1.46
CA LYS A 93 -20.08 17.08 -1.68
C LYS A 93 -20.26 17.44 -3.15
N LYS A 94 -19.69 16.64 -4.06
CA LYS A 94 -19.63 16.93 -5.50
C LYS A 94 -18.99 18.30 -5.80
N SER A 95 -18.02 18.68 -4.97
CA SER A 95 -17.20 19.89 -5.11
C SER A 95 -16.06 19.69 -6.11
N MET A 96 -15.68 18.43 -6.38
CA MET A 96 -14.67 18.06 -7.36
C MET A 96 -15.28 17.23 -8.49
N PRO A 97 -14.83 17.42 -9.75
CA PRO A 97 -13.80 18.37 -10.19
C PRO A 97 -14.28 19.83 -10.22
N GLU A 98 -13.42 20.76 -9.85
CA GLU A 98 -13.76 22.20 -9.84
C GLU A 98 -13.87 22.76 -11.28
N GLY A 99 -14.87 23.60 -11.54
CA GLY A 99 -15.09 24.22 -12.87
C GLY A 99 -15.63 23.27 -13.96
N THR A 100 -15.88 22.01 -13.64
CA THR A 100 -16.55 21.05 -14.52
C THR A 100 -17.42 20.10 -13.70
N SER A 101 -18.05 19.11 -14.34
CA SER A 101 -18.82 18.10 -13.63
C SER A 101 -18.69 16.74 -14.31
N MET A 102 -18.84 15.69 -13.52
CA MET A 102 -18.96 14.32 -14.01
C MET A 102 -20.42 14.03 -14.31
N THR A 103 -20.67 13.28 -15.38
CA THR A 103 -22.02 12.76 -15.68
C THR A 103 -22.47 11.77 -14.60
N ALA A 104 -23.78 11.53 -14.51
CA ALA A 104 -24.34 10.55 -13.58
C ALA A 104 -23.73 9.15 -13.76
N ALA A 105 -23.47 8.73 -15.01
CA ALA A 105 -22.84 7.45 -15.31
C ALA A 105 -21.39 7.37 -14.79
N GLN A 106 -20.63 8.46 -14.90
CA GLN A 106 -19.26 8.52 -14.40
C GLN A 106 -19.22 8.54 -12.86
N LEU A 107 -20.13 9.27 -12.21
CA LEU A 107 -20.27 9.23 -10.76
C LEU A 107 -20.67 7.84 -10.27
N ALA A 108 -21.56 7.16 -10.98
CA ALA A 108 -21.93 5.77 -10.68
C ALA A 108 -20.74 4.81 -10.83
N ALA A 109 -19.94 4.97 -11.89
CA ALA A 109 -18.74 4.17 -12.09
C ALA A 109 -17.67 4.42 -11.01
N PHE A 110 -17.44 5.68 -10.62
CA PHE A 110 -16.58 6.03 -9.50
C PHE A 110 -17.06 5.40 -8.19
N LYS A 111 -18.37 5.49 -7.91
CA LYS A 111 -18.96 4.89 -6.71
C LYS A 111 -18.83 3.36 -6.71
N ALA A 112 -19.11 2.71 -7.84
CA ALA A 112 -18.98 1.27 -7.97
C ALA A 112 -17.54 0.79 -7.72
N TRP A 113 -16.55 1.51 -8.26
CA TRP A 113 -15.14 1.24 -7.96
C TRP A 113 -14.82 1.43 -6.47
N TYR A 114 -15.32 2.50 -5.83
CA TYR A 114 -15.15 2.72 -4.40
C TYR A 114 -15.78 1.60 -3.56
N ASP A 115 -17.02 1.23 -3.85
CA ASP A 115 -17.77 0.18 -3.14
C ASP A 115 -17.11 -1.21 -3.29
N ALA A 116 -16.41 -1.45 -4.41
CA ALA A 116 -15.62 -2.66 -4.65
C ALA A 116 -14.29 -2.70 -3.85
N GLY A 117 -14.05 -1.75 -2.94
CA GLY A 117 -12.79 -1.63 -2.20
C GLY A 117 -11.70 -0.90 -2.97
N TYR A 118 -12.10 -0.03 -3.91
CA TYR A 118 -11.26 0.90 -4.66
C TYR A 118 -10.01 0.24 -5.28
N PRO A 119 -10.08 -0.95 -5.90
CA PRO A 119 -8.91 -1.73 -6.30
C PRO A 119 -7.97 -0.97 -7.25
N ALA A 120 -6.68 -1.29 -7.17
CA ALA A 120 -5.65 -0.67 -8.01
C ALA A 120 -5.67 -1.16 -9.46
N LYS A 121 -6.15 -2.39 -9.69
CA LYS A 121 -6.19 -3.12 -10.95
C LYS A 121 -7.61 -3.53 -11.25
#